data_AF-A0A965URJ7-F1
#
_entry.id   AF-A0A965URJ7-F1
#
_cell.length_a   1.000
_cell.length_b   1.000
_cell.length_c   1.000
_cell.angle_alpha   90.00
_cell.angle_beta   90.00
_cell.angle_gamma   90.00
#
_symmetry.space_group_name_H-M   'P 1'
#
loop_
_entity.id
_entity.type
_entity.pdbx_description
1 polymer ?
#
loop_
_entity_poly.entity_id
_entity_poly.type
_entity_poly.pdbx_seq_one_letter_code
_entity_poly.pdbx_strand_id
1 'polypeptide(L)'
;YQYNDGNTGEALLFVQGAPTALTGAATVTAAQLANGLFTFDGTAGAMTLPTVALLEDEISSATKVNAAFTFAVVNIDGTDAITVTAGTGWTIVGTAAVSANTSSQWLARKTGVGTWTAYRIA
;
A
#
# COMPACT_ATOMS: atom_id res chain seq x y z
N TYR A 1 -19.57 2.16 8.65
CA TYR A 1 -19.85 1.16 7.61
C TYR A 1 -21.30 1.31 7.20
N GLN A 2 -21.55 1.63 5.94
CA GLN A 2 -22.92 1.68 5.40
C GLN A 2 -23.24 0.29 4.85
N TYR A 3 -24.22 -0.36 5.46
CA TYR A 3 -24.78 -1.63 4.98
C TYR A 3 -26.10 -1.30 4.29
N ASN A 4 -26.28 -1.74 3.03
CA ASN A 4 -27.40 -1.40 2.12
C ASN A 4 -27.35 0.04 1.55
N ASP A 5 -28.39 0.45 0.81
CA ASP A 5 -28.44 1.72 0.03
C ASP A 5 -28.10 2.97 0.85
N GLY A 6 -28.37 2.95 2.16
CA GLY A 6 -28.23 4.09 3.09
C GLY A 6 -28.60 5.43 2.45
N ASN A 7 -27.90 6.52 2.78
CA ASN A 7 -28.06 7.77 2.05
C ASN A 7 -27.16 7.73 0.80
N THR A 8 -27.72 7.52 -0.38
CA THR A 8 -26.97 7.54 -1.65
C THR A 8 -26.39 8.92 -1.99
N GLY A 9 -26.79 9.97 -1.27
CA GLY A 9 -26.20 11.30 -1.35
C GLY A 9 -24.99 11.51 -0.44
N GLU A 10 -24.63 10.55 0.40
CA GLU A 10 -23.47 10.61 1.29
C GLU A 10 -22.26 9.84 0.76
N ALA A 11 -21.09 10.17 1.30
CA ALA A 11 -19.86 9.45 1.00
C ALA A 11 -19.93 8.02 1.56
N LEU A 12 -19.44 7.05 0.79
CA LEU A 12 -19.31 5.67 1.25
C LEU A 12 -18.26 5.58 2.35
N LEU A 13 -18.70 5.28 3.58
CA LEU A 13 -17.83 5.18 4.74
C LEU A 13 -17.29 3.76 4.93
N PHE A 14 -15.97 3.62 4.98
CA PHE A 14 -15.27 2.40 5.38
C PHE A 14 -14.42 2.66 6.65
N VAL A 15 -14.01 1.57 7.31
CA VAL A 15 -13.12 1.67 8.48
C VAL A 15 -11.69 1.85 7.97
N GLN A 16 -11.05 2.94 8.38
CA GLN A 16 -9.64 3.21 8.13
C GLN A 16 -8.90 3.22 9.46
N GLY A 17 -7.90 2.36 9.63
CA GLY A 17 -7.02 2.39 10.80
C GLY A 17 -6.08 3.60 10.75
N ALA A 18 -5.42 3.89 11.87
CA ALA A 18 -4.43 4.96 11.93
C ALA A 18 -3.33 4.74 10.87
N PRO A 19 -2.83 5.80 10.20
CA PRO A 19 -1.75 5.67 9.23
C PRO A 19 -0.50 5.04 9.85
N THR A 20 0.22 4.23 9.07
CA THR A 20 1.57 3.79 9.46
C THR A 20 2.57 4.88 9.14
N ALA A 21 3.17 5.47 10.18
CA ALA A 21 4.22 6.48 10.03
C ALA A 21 5.58 5.81 9.79
N LEU A 22 6.30 6.28 8.77
CA LEU A 22 7.66 5.89 8.44
C LEU A 22 8.59 7.09 8.59
N THR A 23 9.76 6.88 9.19
CA THR A 23 10.79 7.92 9.40
C THR A 23 12.11 7.60 8.71
N GLY A 24 12.11 6.57 7.85
CA GLY A 24 13.29 6.07 7.16
C GLY A 24 13.04 4.75 6.45
N ALA A 25 14.13 4.10 6.04
CA ALA A 25 14.06 2.79 5.39
C ALA A 25 13.50 1.72 6.34
N ALA A 26 12.51 0.96 5.87
CA ALA A 26 11.89 -0.12 6.64
C ALA A 26 11.25 -1.15 5.71
N THR A 27 11.23 -2.41 6.14
CA THR A 27 10.33 -3.41 5.58
C THR A 27 9.00 -3.31 6.31
N VAL A 28 7.92 -3.01 5.60
CA VAL A 28 6.59 -2.89 6.19
C VAL A 28 5.97 -4.27 6.38
N THR A 29 5.14 -4.41 7.41
CA THR A 29 4.45 -5.67 7.70
C THR A 29 3.24 -5.87 6.77
N ALA A 30 2.77 -7.11 6.66
CA ALA A 30 1.55 -7.41 5.91
C ALA A 30 0.32 -6.68 6.48
N ALA A 31 0.20 -6.62 7.82
CA ALA A 31 -0.88 -5.87 8.49
C ALA A 31 -0.81 -4.35 8.21
N GLN A 32 0.39 -3.75 8.19
CA GLN A 32 0.55 -2.34 7.83
C GLN A 32 0.14 -2.10 6.37
N LEU A 33 0.51 -3.01 5.45
CA LEU A 33 0.11 -2.92 4.06
C LEU A 33 -1.40 -3.10 3.87
N ALA A 34 -2.02 -4.02 4.60
CA ALA A 34 -3.47 -4.25 4.59
C ALA A 34 -4.28 -3.07 5.17
N ASN A 35 -3.70 -2.31 6.11
CA ASN A 35 -4.27 -1.05 6.60
C ASN A 35 -4.30 0.06 5.52
N GLY A 36 -3.44 -0.03 4.51
CA GLY A 36 -3.59 0.72 3.26
C GLY A 36 -3.17 2.20 3.26
N LEU A 37 -2.73 2.76 4.38
CA LEU A 37 -2.33 4.17 4.46
C LEU A 37 -1.01 4.37 5.21
N PHE A 38 -0.05 4.98 4.52
CA PHE A 38 1.27 5.32 5.04
C PHE A 38 1.52 6.82 4.98
N THR A 39 2.22 7.35 5.98
CA THR A 39 2.82 8.69 5.96
C THR A 39 4.33 8.57 6.10
N PHE A 40 5.09 9.41 5.40
CA PHE A 40 6.53 9.46 5.50
C PHE A 40 7.01 10.88 5.82
N ASP A 41 7.84 10.98 6.86
CA ASP A 41 8.51 12.19 7.33
C ASP A 41 9.85 11.79 7.96
N GLY A 42 10.96 11.94 7.25
CA GLY A 42 12.25 11.46 7.71
C GLY A 42 13.26 11.24 6.59
N THR A 43 14.33 10.51 6.92
CA THR A 43 15.47 10.36 6.00
C THR A 43 15.12 9.49 4.80
N ALA A 44 15.54 9.93 3.61
CA ALA A 44 15.39 9.19 2.37
C ALA A 44 15.75 7.70 2.52
N GLY A 45 14.93 6.82 1.95
CA GLY A 45 15.09 5.38 2.14
C GLY A 45 14.11 4.53 1.34
N ALA A 46 14.13 3.23 1.62
CA ALA A 46 13.27 2.26 0.97
C ALA A 46 12.15 1.78 1.90
N MET A 47 10.91 1.93 1.47
CA MET A 47 9.74 1.23 2.02
C MET A 47 9.63 -0.12 1.30
N THR A 48 10.18 -1.17 1.90
CA THR A 48 10.16 -2.51 1.30
C THR A 48 8.86 -3.21 1.61
N LEU A 49 8.13 -3.66 0.58
CA LEU A 49 6.92 -4.47 0.74
C LEU A 49 7.25 -5.81 1.45
N PRO A 50 6.32 -6.37 2.25
CA PRO A 50 6.50 -7.69 2.84
C PRO A 50 6.62 -8.75 1.74
N THR A 51 7.10 -9.95 2.07
CA THR A 51 7.01 -11.06 1.12
C THR A 51 5.54 -11.37 0.80
N VAL A 52 5.25 -11.84 -0.41
CA VAL A 52 3.89 -12.26 -0.79
C VAL A 52 3.38 -13.36 0.13
N ALA A 53 4.24 -14.27 0.61
CA ALA A 53 3.84 -15.29 1.56
C ALA A 53 3.25 -14.70 2.86
N LEU A 54 3.87 -13.66 3.42
CA LEU A 54 3.34 -12.95 4.59
C LEU A 54 2.07 -12.17 4.26
N LEU A 55 1.98 -11.58 3.06
CA LEU A 55 0.77 -10.90 2.61
C LEU A 55 -0.43 -11.84 2.50
N GLU A 56 -0.24 -13.01 1.89
CA GLU A 56 -1.32 -13.97 1.65
C GLU A 56 -1.79 -14.66 2.94
N ASP A 57 -0.89 -14.81 3.92
CA ASP A 57 -1.24 -15.28 5.26
C ASP A 57 -2.12 -14.24 6.00
N GLU A 58 -1.75 -12.96 5.93
CA GLU A 58 -2.54 -11.85 6.51
C GLU A 58 -3.88 -11.66 5.81
N ILE A 59 -3.88 -11.55 4.48
CA ILE A 59 -5.07 -11.33 3.65
C ILE A 59 -5.56 -12.68 3.12
N SER A 60 -5.96 -13.56 4.04
CA SER A 60 -6.39 -14.93 3.74
C SER A 60 -7.53 -15.03 2.71
N SER A 61 -8.32 -13.96 2.52
CA SER A 61 -9.36 -13.88 1.49
C SER A 61 -8.84 -13.69 0.06
N ALA A 62 -7.57 -13.31 -0.13
CA ALA A 62 -6.95 -13.07 -1.43
C ALA A 62 -6.51 -14.36 -2.15
N THR A 63 -7.36 -15.39 -2.13
CA THR A 63 -7.08 -16.71 -2.71
C THR A 63 -7.13 -16.71 -4.23
N LYS A 64 -8.00 -15.88 -4.83
CA LYS A 64 -8.23 -15.84 -6.28
C LYS A 64 -7.19 -14.97 -6.99
N VAL A 65 -6.65 -15.46 -8.11
CA VAL A 65 -5.96 -14.61 -9.08
C VAL A 65 -6.90 -13.46 -9.48
N ASN A 66 -6.34 -12.26 -9.66
CA ASN A 66 -7.05 -11.00 -9.86
C ASN A 66 -7.68 -10.38 -8.61
N ALA A 67 -7.54 -10.98 -7.42
CA ALA A 67 -7.79 -10.25 -6.17
C ALA A 67 -6.88 -9.02 -6.13
N ALA A 68 -7.43 -7.90 -5.66
CA ALA A 68 -6.70 -6.65 -5.60
C ALA A 68 -7.16 -5.79 -4.42
N PHE A 69 -6.24 -4.97 -3.94
CA PHE A 69 -6.50 -3.91 -2.96
C PHE A 69 -5.61 -2.71 -3.27
N THR A 70 -5.91 -1.58 -2.64
CA THR A 70 -5.13 -0.36 -2.82
C THR A 70 -4.45 0.06 -1.55
N PHE A 71 -3.30 0.70 -1.69
CA PHE A 71 -2.67 1.45 -0.59
C PHE A 71 -2.12 2.78 -1.10
N ALA A 72 -1.90 3.71 -0.18
CA ALA A 72 -1.35 5.02 -0.48
C ALA A 72 -0.14 5.33 0.40
N VAL A 73 0.80 6.08 -0.16
CA VAL A 73 1.95 6.63 0.57
C VAL A 73 1.92 8.13 0.41
N VAL A 74 1.80 8.84 1.53
CA VAL A 74 1.80 10.30 1.63
C VAL A 74 3.16 10.74 2.16
N ASN A 75 3.98 11.34 1.30
CA ASN A 75 5.26 11.91 1.70
C ASN A 75 5.04 13.37 2.11
N ILE A 76 5.16 13.65 3.40
CA ILE A 76 5.07 14.99 3.98
C ILE A 76 6.44 15.58 4.30
N ASP A 77 7.53 14.84 4.04
CA ASP A 77 8.89 15.37 4.12
C ASP A 77 9.10 16.45 3.06
N GLY A 78 9.86 17.48 3.44
CA GLY A 78 10.12 18.65 2.60
C GLY A 78 11.18 18.46 1.51
N THR A 79 12.05 17.45 1.63
CA THR A 79 13.26 17.28 0.80
C THR A 79 13.45 15.84 0.32
N ASP A 80 13.22 14.87 1.18
CA ASP A 80 13.56 13.48 0.97
C ASP A 80 12.44 12.69 0.33
N ALA A 81 12.83 11.76 -0.55
CA ALA A 81 11.92 10.80 -1.16
C ALA A 81 12.00 9.44 -0.45
N ILE A 82 10.85 8.80 -0.29
CA ILE A 82 10.77 7.37 0.06
C ILE A 82 10.52 6.56 -1.21
N THR A 83 11.25 5.46 -1.40
CA THR A 83 11.10 4.58 -2.56
C THR A 83 10.42 3.28 -2.16
N VAL A 84 9.31 2.92 -2.82
CA VAL A 84 8.67 1.62 -2.62
C VAL A 84 9.54 0.54 -3.29
N THR A 85 9.92 -0.50 -2.56
CA THR A 85 10.76 -1.59 -3.08
C THR A 85 10.08 -2.94 -2.92
N ALA A 86 10.36 -3.86 -3.84
CA ALA A 86 9.72 -5.17 -3.89
C ALA A 86 10.27 -6.09 -2.80
N GLY A 87 9.38 -6.67 -2.00
CA GLY A 87 9.67 -7.92 -1.29
C GLY A 87 9.59 -9.12 -2.24
N THR A 88 9.98 -10.31 -1.76
CA THR A 88 9.90 -11.55 -2.55
C THR A 88 8.48 -11.81 -3.06
N GLY A 89 8.35 -12.09 -4.36
CA GLY A 89 7.07 -12.38 -5.02
C GLY A 89 6.37 -11.16 -5.63
N TRP A 90 6.89 -9.96 -5.41
CA TRP A 90 6.35 -8.72 -5.98
C TRP A 90 7.02 -8.33 -7.30
N THR A 91 6.24 -7.72 -8.17
CA THR A 91 6.71 -6.87 -9.28
C THR A 91 6.19 -5.45 -9.07
N ILE A 92 7.01 -4.44 -9.30
CA ILE A 92 6.60 -3.03 -9.24
C ILE A 92 6.52 -2.48 -10.66
N VAL A 93 5.44 -1.75 -10.96
CA VAL A 93 5.21 -1.08 -12.24
C VAL A 93 4.90 0.39 -11.98
N GLY A 94 5.63 1.29 -12.66
CA GLY A 94 5.55 2.74 -12.47
C GLY A 94 6.71 3.30 -11.64
N THR A 95 6.73 4.62 -11.44
CA THR A 95 7.82 5.30 -10.70
C THR A 95 7.72 5.01 -9.20
N ALA A 96 8.66 4.23 -8.67
CA ALA A 96 8.62 3.77 -7.29
C ALA A 96 8.93 4.82 -6.22
N ALA A 97 9.65 5.88 -6.59
CA ALA A 97 9.92 7.00 -5.71
C ALA A 97 8.66 7.85 -5.48
N VAL A 98 8.38 8.13 -4.22
CA VAL A 98 7.39 9.10 -3.75
C VAL A 98 8.15 10.33 -3.31
N SER A 99 8.20 11.33 -4.19
CA SER A 99 8.96 12.57 -4.00
C SER A 99 8.47 13.35 -2.78
N ALA A 100 9.34 14.20 -2.23
CA ALA A 100 9.00 15.14 -1.17
C ALA A 100 7.72 15.94 -1.49
N ASN A 101 6.88 16.16 -0.49
CA ASN A 101 5.58 16.85 -0.60
C ASN A 101 4.62 16.25 -1.65
N THR A 102 4.74 14.97 -1.99
CA THR A 102 3.83 14.30 -2.93
C THR A 102 3.17 13.08 -2.30
N SER A 103 2.11 12.60 -2.93
CA SER A 103 1.48 11.32 -2.58
C SER A 103 1.49 10.39 -3.79
N SER A 104 1.43 9.10 -3.51
CA SER A 104 1.25 8.07 -4.53
C SER A 104 0.13 7.13 -4.15
N GLN A 105 -0.59 6.63 -5.16
CA GLN A 105 -1.60 5.59 -4.98
C GLN A 105 -1.20 4.34 -5.75
N TRP A 106 -1.42 3.19 -5.12
CA TRP A 106 -0.97 1.90 -5.58
C TRP A 106 -2.13 0.92 -5.67
N LEU A 107 -2.18 0.17 -6.77
CA LEU A 107 -3.03 -1.01 -6.92
C LEU A 107 -2.17 -2.27 -6.81
N ALA A 108 -2.34 -3.02 -5.71
CA ALA A 108 -1.73 -4.33 -5.54
C ALA A 108 -2.68 -5.40 -6.10
N ARG A 109 -2.23 -6.18 -7.09
CA ARG A 109 -3.02 -7.22 -7.75
C ARG A 109 -2.31 -8.56 -7.73
N LYS A 110 -3.00 -9.61 -7.34
CA LYS A 110 -2.54 -10.99 -7.45
C LYS A 110 -2.52 -11.43 -8.92
N THR A 111 -1.35 -11.78 -9.43
CA THR A 111 -1.15 -12.15 -10.84
C THR A 111 -0.94 -13.66 -11.04
N GLY A 112 -0.71 -14.39 -9.96
CA GLY A 112 -0.57 -15.85 -9.95
C GLY A 112 -0.49 -16.38 -8.52
N VAL A 113 -0.12 -17.66 -8.39
CA VAL A 113 0.13 -18.27 -7.06
C VAL A 113 1.45 -17.74 -6.52
N GLY A 114 1.43 -17.11 -5.34
CA GLY A 114 2.63 -16.54 -4.73
C GLY A 114 3.23 -15.35 -5.50
N THR A 115 2.48 -14.75 -6.43
CA THR A 115 2.95 -13.63 -7.25
C THR A 115 1.95 -12.48 -7.31
N TRP A 116 2.46 -11.28 -7.08
CA TRP A 116 1.69 -10.04 -7.06
C TRP A 116 2.40 -8.92 -7.83
N THR A 117 1.62 -7.99 -8.36
CA THR A 117 2.12 -6.77 -8.99
C THR A 117 1.53 -5.55 -8.31
N ALA A 118 2.39 -4.61 -7.91
CA ALA A 118 2.02 -3.30 -7.40
C ALA A 118 2.17 -2.27 -8.53
N TYR A 119 1.05 -1.73 -9.00
CA TYR A 119 1.01 -0.69 -10.01
C TYR A 119 0.88 0.67 -9.34
N ARG A 120 1.78 1.60 -9.62
CA ARG A 120 1.57 3.01 -9.28
C ARG A 120 0.59 3.61 -10.27
N ILE A 121 -0.53 4.12 -9.79
CA ILE A 121 -1.64 4.64 -10.62
C ILE A 121 -1.82 6.17 -10.51
N ALA A 122 -1.14 6.80 -9.54
CA ALA A 122 -1.03 8.25 -9.36
C ALA A 122 0.32 8.59 -8.70
#